data_AF-A0A1F4V7J8-F1
#
_entry.id   AF-A0A1F4V7J8-F1
#
_cell.length_a   1.000
_cell.length_b   1.000
_cell.length_c   1.000
_cell.angle_alpha   90.00
_cell.angle_beta   90.00
_cell.angle_gamma   90.00
#
_symmetry.space_group_name_H-M   'P 1'
#
loop_
_entity.id
_entity.type
_entity.pdbx_description
1 polymer ?
#
loop_
_entity_poly.entity_id
_entity_poly.type
_entity_poly.pdbx_seq_one_letter_code
_entity_poly.pdbx_strand_id
1 'polypeptide(L)'
;MPDKDLKNLISQKELLIEEIKDKYPEAFNWFHERGIDLNNLHKYAQQISLALLLLTSVTLTPITHKKVDDFVTIPEEPLTKIVDVNELTGLNEENRAKLIWDRYGHIIRRISQKYEVDSKVIFATIMTESNGNTYAKRSEPQINDASYGLGQILYGTAKGLGYNGSPEGLYDPETNIDLIGKYHKRTVEKYGNLNVNQLVTAYNAGNPYGNPYPGHLVKFNNWFIKLNDLMV
;
A
#
# COMPACT_ATOMS: atom_id res chain seq x y z
N MET A 1 -5.87 -24.98 -14.61
CA MET A 1 -7.00 -25.46 -13.78
C MET A 1 -6.61 -25.23 -12.32
N PRO A 2 -7.46 -24.66 -11.45
CA PRO A 2 -7.14 -24.56 -10.03
C PRO A 2 -6.92 -25.96 -9.46
N ASP A 3 -5.86 -26.11 -8.68
CA ASP A 3 -5.51 -27.32 -7.96
C ASP A 3 -6.72 -27.86 -7.17
N LYS A 4 -6.91 -29.18 -7.16
CA LYS A 4 -8.03 -29.85 -6.49
C LYS A 4 -8.08 -29.47 -5.00
N ASP A 5 -6.92 -29.26 -4.40
CA ASP A 5 -6.78 -28.89 -2.99
C ASP A 5 -7.23 -27.45 -2.74
N LEU A 6 -6.94 -26.53 -3.66
CA LEU A 6 -7.41 -25.14 -3.58
C LEU A 6 -8.94 -25.06 -3.68
N LYS A 7 -9.56 -25.85 -4.57
CA LYS A 7 -11.02 -25.92 -4.68
C LYS A 7 -11.68 -26.45 -3.40
N ASN A 8 -11.06 -27.45 -2.78
CA ASN A 8 -11.54 -28.03 -1.52
C ASN A 8 -11.47 -27.00 -0.39
N LEU A 9 -10.35 -26.26 -0.28
CA LEU A 9 -10.18 -25.20 0.73
C LEU A 9 -11.18 -24.06 0.55
N ILE A 10 -11.46 -23.63 -0.68
CA ILE A 10 -12.48 -22.61 -0.96
C ILE A 10 -13.86 -23.09 -0.50
N SER A 11 -14.21 -24.34 -0.81
CA SER A 11 -15.50 -24.91 -0.40
C SER A 11 -15.64 -25.04 1.12
N GLN A 12 -14.58 -25.46 1.82
CA GLN A 12 -14.57 -25.52 3.29
C GLN A 12 -14.72 -24.12 3.92
N LYS A 13 -14.09 -23.10 3.32
CA LYS A 13 -14.24 -21.71 3.75
C LYS A 13 -15.70 -21.25 3.65
N GLU A 14 -16.35 -21.50 2.52
CA GLU A 14 -17.75 -21.12 2.30
C GLU A 14 -18.69 -21.82 3.30
N LEU A 15 -18.49 -23.11 3.55
CA LEU A 15 -19.25 -23.86 4.55
C LEU A 15 -19.08 -23.29 5.97
N LEU A 16 -17.85 -22.94 6.35
CA LEU A 16 -17.57 -22.34 7.66
C LEU A 16 -18.26 -20.97 7.81
N ILE A 17 -18.26 -20.14 6.77
CA ILE A 17 -18.92 -18.83 6.81
C ILE A 17 -20.43 -18.99 6.99
N GLU A 18 -21.05 -19.93 6.27
CA GLU A 18 -22.47 -20.23 6.44
C GLU A 18 -22.78 -20.82 7.82
N GLU A 19 -21.91 -21.68 8.36
CA GLU A 19 -22.06 -22.19 9.72
C GLU A 19 -21.97 -21.09 10.78
N ILE A 20 -21.06 -20.13 10.62
CA ILE A 20 -20.94 -18.96 11.51
C ILE A 20 -22.22 -18.11 11.44
N LYS A 21 -22.73 -17.88 10.23
CA LYS A 21 -23.94 -17.10 10.00
C LYS A 21 -25.18 -17.75 10.63
N ASP A 22 -25.31 -19.07 10.53
CA ASP A 22 -26.43 -19.83 11.07
C ASP A 22 -26.36 -19.99 12.59
N LYS A 23 -25.21 -20.39 13.12
CA LYS A 23 -25.05 -20.72 14.55
C LYS A 23 -24.70 -19.52 15.42
N TYR A 24 -24.09 -18.48 14.85
CA TYR A 24 -23.60 -17.31 15.58
C TYR A 24 -23.97 -15.99 14.88
N PRO A 25 -25.27 -15.72 14.66
CA PRO A 25 -25.73 -14.57 13.88
C PRO A 25 -25.31 -13.23 14.50
N GLU A 26 -25.24 -13.12 15.82
CA GLU A 26 -24.75 -11.91 16.50
C GLU A 26 -23.29 -11.63 16.17
N ALA A 27 -22.43 -12.66 16.19
CA ALA A 27 -21.02 -12.52 15.83
C ALA A 27 -20.85 -12.21 14.33
N PHE A 28 -21.64 -12.86 13.47
CA PHE A 28 -21.65 -12.58 12.03
C PHE A 28 -22.04 -11.12 11.73
N ASN A 29 -23.11 -10.63 12.35
CA ASN A 29 -23.56 -9.24 12.22
C ASN A 29 -22.51 -8.27 12.77
N TRP A 30 -21.87 -8.59 13.90
CA TRP A 30 -20.79 -7.80 14.45
C TRP A 30 -19.61 -7.64 13.47
N PHE A 31 -19.20 -8.72 12.79
CA PHE A 31 -18.18 -8.64 11.74
C PHE A 31 -18.62 -7.71 10.60
N HIS A 32 -19.87 -7.86 10.16
CA HIS A 32 -20.43 -7.06 9.07
C HIS A 32 -20.50 -5.56 9.41
N GLU A 33 -21.00 -5.22 10.60
CA GLU A 33 -21.08 -3.83 11.10
C GLU A 33 -19.72 -3.14 11.21
N ARG A 34 -18.65 -3.92 11.46
CA ARG A 34 -17.27 -3.42 11.52
C ARG A 34 -16.54 -3.49 10.18
N GLY A 35 -17.25 -3.80 9.09
CA GLY A 35 -16.67 -3.87 7.76
C GLY A 35 -15.68 -5.02 7.57
N ILE A 36 -15.73 -6.04 8.43
CA ILE A 36 -14.89 -7.24 8.35
C ILE A 36 -15.57 -8.23 7.41
N ASP A 37 -15.08 -8.28 6.18
CA ASP A 37 -15.60 -9.18 5.16
C ASP A 37 -14.99 -10.59 5.28
N LEU A 38 -15.76 -11.51 5.86
CA LEU A 38 -15.36 -12.91 6.05
C LEU A 38 -15.03 -13.63 4.73
N ASN A 39 -15.58 -13.17 3.59
CA ASN A 39 -15.27 -13.75 2.29
C ASN A 39 -13.86 -13.36 1.80
N ASN A 40 -13.36 -12.23 2.29
CA ASN A 40 -12.10 -11.60 1.90
C ASN A 40 -11.10 -11.50 3.06
N LEU A 41 -11.11 -12.48 3.98
CA LEU A 41 -10.22 -12.53 5.15
C LEU A 41 -8.72 -12.42 4.81
N HIS A 42 -8.32 -12.82 3.59
CA HIS A 42 -6.93 -12.66 3.13
C HIS A 42 -6.44 -11.20 3.15
N LYS A 43 -7.35 -10.21 3.07
CA LYS A 43 -7.01 -8.79 3.25
C LYS A 43 -6.46 -8.48 4.64
N TYR A 44 -6.86 -9.27 5.63
CA TYR A 44 -6.44 -9.14 7.03
C TYR A 44 -5.34 -10.14 7.43
N ALA A 45 -4.94 -11.05 6.53
CA ALA A 45 -3.99 -12.13 6.86
C ALA A 45 -2.67 -11.60 7.43
N GLN A 46 -2.14 -10.50 6.86
CA GLN A 46 -0.91 -9.86 7.36
C GLN A 46 -1.09 -9.28 8.78
N GLN A 47 -2.24 -8.67 9.06
CA GLN A 47 -2.57 -8.12 10.38
C GLN A 47 -2.78 -9.22 11.42
N ILE A 48 -3.44 -10.32 11.02
CA ILE A 48 -3.62 -11.51 11.86
C ILE A 48 -2.26 -12.16 12.15
N SER A 49 -1.39 -12.31 11.15
CA SER A 49 -0.04 -12.85 11.33
C SER A 49 0.81 -11.97 12.26
N LEU A 50 0.73 -10.64 12.11
CA LEU A 50 1.45 -9.70 12.98
C LEU A 50 0.92 -9.75 14.43
N ALA A 51 -0.40 -9.84 14.61
CA ALA A 51 -1.02 -10.03 15.92
C ALA A 51 -0.58 -11.35 16.57
N LEU A 52 -0.57 -12.46 15.81
CA LEU A 52 -0.04 -13.74 16.29
C LEU A 52 1.44 -13.64 16.68
N LEU A 53 2.26 -12.98 15.86
CA LEU A 53 3.70 -12.80 16.14
C LEU A 53 3.93 -12.01 17.43
N LEU A 54 3.17 -10.92 17.63
CA LEU A 54 3.18 -10.12 18.86
C LEU A 54 2.75 -10.95 20.07
N LEU A 55 1.68 -11.74 19.95
CA LEU A 55 1.24 -12.66 21.01
C LEU A 55 2.31 -13.69 21.36
N THR A 56 2.99 -14.28 20.36
CA THR A 56 4.10 -15.23 20.60
C THR A 56 5.34 -14.58 21.21
N SER A 57 5.54 -13.28 21.00
CA SER A 57 6.66 -12.52 21.57
C SER A 57 6.43 -12.15 23.04
N VAL A 58 5.17 -12.15 23.51
CA VAL A 58 4.78 -11.83 24.88
C VAL A 58 4.78 -13.07 25.79
N THR A 59 4.77 -14.29 25.23
CA THR A 59 4.73 -15.53 26.02
C THR A 59 6.11 -16.03 26.44
N LEU A 60 6.74 -15.33 27.38
CA LEU A 60 7.69 -15.92 28.34
C LEU A 60 7.22 -15.77 29.80
N THR A 61 5.97 -15.39 30.03
CA THR A 61 5.33 -15.45 31.36
C THR A 61 4.16 -16.42 31.34
N PRO A 62 4.01 -17.30 32.35
CA PRO A 62 2.85 -18.16 32.46
C PRO A 62 1.61 -17.27 32.67
N ILE A 63 0.62 -17.46 31.81
CA ILE A 63 -0.66 -16.76 31.86
C ILE A 63 -1.37 -17.19 33.16
N THR A 64 -1.37 -16.31 34.16
CA THR A 64 -2.41 -16.36 35.20
C THR A 64 -3.70 -15.92 34.53
N HIS A 65 -4.78 -16.70 34.68
CA HIS A 65 -6.10 -16.36 34.15
C HIS A 65 -6.56 -15.00 34.68
N LYS A 66 -6.22 -13.93 33.96
CA LYS A 66 -6.87 -12.64 34.10
C LYS A 66 -8.19 -12.70 33.33
N LYS A 67 -9.20 -12.11 33.95
CA LYS A 67 -10.57 -11.97 33.49
C LYS A 67 -10.59 -11.44 32.04
N VAL A 68 -11.53 -11.94 31.24
CA VAL A 68 -11.74 -11.71 29.79
C VAL A 68 -12.13 -10.25 29.45
N ASP A 69 -11.75 -9.29 30.29
CA ASP A 69 -12.00 -7.85 30.08
C ASP A 69 -10.78 -7.15 29.42
N ASP A 70 -9.61 -7.80 29.38
CA ASP A 70 -8.43 -7.33 28.63
C ASP A 70 -8.50 -7.83 27.17
N PHE A 71 -9.50 -7.36 26.40
CA PHE A 71 -9.40 -7.43 24.95
C PHE A 71 -8.15 -6.63 24.54
N VAL A 72 -7.19 -7.28 23.90
CA VAL A 72 -6.13 -6.58 23.17
C VAL A 72 -6.82 -5.58 22.26
N THR A 73 -6.72 -4.29 22.58
CA THR A 73 -7.14 -3.21 21.70
C THR A 73 -6.30 -3.37 20.45
N ILE A 74 -6.85 -4.01 19.41
CA ILE A 74 -6.26 -3.96 18.08
C ILE A 74 -6.17 -2.46 17.78
N PRO A 75 -4.97 -1.88 17.58
CA PRO A 75 -4.87 -0.48 17.24
C PRO A 75 -5.71 -0.27 15.99
N GLU A 76 -6.79 0.49 16.07
CA GLU A 76 -7.47 0.96 14.88
C GLU A 76 -6.41 1.66 14.04
N GLU A 77 -6.15 1.15 12.84
CA GLU A 77 -5.29 1.84 11.89
C GLU A 77 -5.82 3.28 11.77
N PRO A 78 -4.99 4.30 12.06
CA PRO A 78 -5.48 5.66 12.12
C PRO A 78 -6.12 6.00 10.77
N LEU A 79 -7.35 6.55 10.80
CA LEU A 79 -8.01 7.04 9.60
C LEU A 79 -7.03 7.97 8.88
N THR A 80 -6.54 7.54 7.73
CA THR A 80 -5.50 8.29 7.03
C THR A 80 -6.13 9.53 6.43
N LYS A 81 -5.85 10.70 7.01
CA LYS A 81 -6.29 11.97 6.46
C LYS A 81 -5.57 12.21 5.12
N ILE A 82 -6.32 12.50 4.06
CA ILE A 82 -5.75 12.94 2.79
C ILE A 82 -5.07 14.30 3.00
N VAL A 83 -3.84 14.47 2.52
CA VAL A 83 -3.15 15.76 2.52
C VAL A 83 -3.86 16.68 1.53
N ASP A 84 -4.35 17.80 2.04
CA ASP A 84 -4.91 18.87 1.23
C ASP A 84 -3.80 19.70 0.57
N VAL A 85 -4.02 20.20 -0.64
CA VAL A 85 -3.05 21.06 -1.34
C VAL A 85 -2.71 22.34 -0.56
N ASN A 86 -3.62 22.82 0.28
CA ASN A 86 -3.39 23.97 1.16
C ASN A 86 -2.38 23.64 2.27
N GLU A 87 -2.34 22.40 2.76
CA GLU A 87 -1.33 21.95 3.74
C GLU A 87 0.07 21.91 3.11
N LEU A 88 0.16 21.83 1.79
CA LEU A 88 1.41 21.80 1.03
C LEU A 88 1.90 23.19 0.60
N THR A 89 1.03 24.19 0.61
CA THR A 89 1.33 25.54 0.10
C THR A 89 2.30 26.27 1.03
N GLY A 90 3.37 26.85 0.47
CA GLY A 90 4.38 27.60 1.24
C GLY A 90 5.39 26.74 2.00
N LEU A 91 5.21 25.42 2.05
CA LEU A 91 6.21 24.51 2.61
C LEU A 91 7.41 24.37 1.65
N ASN A 92 8.63 24.43 2.21
CA ASN A 92 9.83 24.01 1.49
C ASN A 92 9.81 22.48 1.25
N GLU A 93 10.67 21.98 0.36
CA GLU A 93 10.63 20.58 -0.05
C GLU A 93 10.85 19.61 1.12
N GLU A 94 11.68 19.95 2.10
CA GLU A 94 11.98 19.11 3.27
C GLU A 94 10.77 19.00 4.21
N ASN A 95 10.12 20.11 4.53
CA ASN A 95 8.91 20.13 5.34
C ASN A 95 7.75 19.40 4.65
N ARG A 96 7.66 19.48 3.31
CA ARG A 96 6.72 18.67 2.54
C ARG A 96 7.03 17.19 2.68
N ALA A 97 8.28 16.80 2.49
CA ALA A 97 8.73 15.41 2.62
C ALA A 97 8.41 14.84 4.01
N LYS A 98 8.67 15.62 5.07
CA LYS A 98 8.33 15.26 6.45
C LYS A 98 6.81 15.10 6.65
N LEU A 99 6.01 16.06 6.19
CA LEU A 99 4.54 15.97 6.27
C LEU A 99 4.01 14.71 5.56
N ILE A 100 4.53 14.41 4.38
CA ILE A 100 4.15 13.23 3.60
C ILE A 100 4.54 11.94 4.31
N TRP A 101 5.73 11.89 4.91
CA TRP A 101 6.14 10.74 5.71
C TRP A 101 5.28 10.58 6.98
N ASP A 102 5.01 11.67 7.69
CA ASP A 102 4.15 11.67 8.89
C ASP A 102 2.72 11.22 8.54
N ARG A 103 2.23 11.55 7.33
CA ARG A 103 0.89 11.16 6.88
C ARG A 103 0.81 9.74 6.37
N TYR A 104 1.77 9.31 5.55
CA TYR A 104 1.65 8.10 4.75
C TYR A 104 2.71 7.07 5.06
N GLY A 105 3.64 7.34 5.97
CA GLY A 105 4.74 6.44 6.32
C GLY A 105 4.25 5.07 6.81
N HIS A 106 3.11 4.99 7.50
CA HIS A 106 2.53 3.70 7.88
C HIS A 106 2.03 2.90 6.68
N ILE A 107 1.35 3.55 5.73
CA ILE A 107 0.93 2.94 4.45
C ILE A 107 2.17 2.48 3.66
N ILE A 108 3.16 3.37 3.51
CA ILE A 108 4.39 3.09 2.77
C ILE A 108 5.11 1.88 3.37
N ARG A 109 5.22 1.78 4.71
CA ARG A 109 5.83 0.62 5.38
C ARG A 109 5.03 -0.67 5.14
N ARG A 110 3.70 -0.63 5.23
CA ARG A 110 2.83 -1.78 4.95
C ARG A 110 2.98 -2.26 3.50
N ILE A 111 2.92 -1.34 2.54
CA ILE A 111 3.06 -1.65 1.12
C ILE A 111 4.48 -2.13 0.77
N SER A 112 5.50 -1.54 1.40
CA SER A 112 6.89 -1.98 1.30
C SER A 112 7.03 -3.46 1.69
N GLN A 113 6.44 -3.86 2.82
CA GLN A 113 6.42 -5.26 3.26
C GLN A 113 5.61 -6.15 2.32
N LYS A 114 4.41 -5.72 1.92
CA LYS A 114 3.51 -6.48 1.05
C LYS A 114 4.14 -6.84 -0.29
N TYR A 115 4.93 -5.93 -0.87
CA TYR A 115 5.52 -6.10 -2.20
C TYR A 115 7.02 -6.38 -2.18
N GLU A 116 7.65 -6.45 -1.00
CA GLU A 116 9.10 -6.61 -0.84
C GLU A 116 9.90 -5.53 -1.60
N VAL A 117 9.41 -4.29 -1.55
CA VAL A 117 10.03 -3.12 -2.16
C VAL A 117 10.50 -2.20 -1.05
N ASP A 118 11.73 -1.67 -1.11
CA ASP A 118 12.23 -0.75 -0.08
C ASP A 118 11.29 0.46 0.06
N SER A 119 10.87 0.76 1.29
CA SER A 119 10.06 1.93 1.64
C SER A 119 10.61 3.25 1.07
N LYS A 120 11.95 3.36 0.98
CA LYS A 120 12.63 4.52 0.36
C LYS A 120 12.31 4.65 -1.11
N VAL A 121 12.18 3.54 -1.84
CA VAL A 121 11.80 3.55 -3.27
C VAL A 121 10.40 4.12 -3.42
N ILE A 122 9.44 3.62 -2.63
CA ILE A 122 8.04 4.08 -2.67
C ILE A 122 7.95 5.57 -2.31
N PHE A 123 8.58 5.97 -1.21
CA PHE A 123 8.60 7.37 -0.77
C PHE A 123 9.24 8.30 -1.81
N ALA A 124 10.42 7.93 -2.33
CA ALA A 124 11.10 8.71 -3.35
C ALA A 124 10.30 8.79 -4.66
N THR A 125 9.55 7.74 -5.03
CA THR A 125 8.59 7.81 -6.16
C THR A 125 7.54 8.88 -5.89
N ILE A 126 6.88 8.88 -4.73
CA ILE A 126 5.85 9.87 -4.38
C ILE A 126 6.39 11.30 -4.48
N MET A 127 7.55 11.56 -3.87
CA MET A 127 8.16 12.88 -3.85
C MET A 127 8.66 13.33 -5.23
N THR A 128 9.12 12.38 -6.05
CA THR A 128 9.58 12.66 -7.42
C THR A 128 8.41 12.97 -8.35
N GLU A 129 7.32 12.22 -8.26
CA GLU A 129 6.21 12.27 -9.22
C GLU A 129 5.20 13.39 -8.93
N SER A 130 4.79 13.57 -7.68
CA SER A 130 3.75 14.56 -7.31
C SER A 130 4.21 15.57 -6.26
N ASN A 131 5.40 15.39 -5.68
CA ASN A 131 5.85 16.15 -4.52
C ASN A 131 4.83 16.10 -3.37
N GLY A 132 4.16 14.95 -3.20
CA GLY A 132 3.17 14.72 -2.15
C GLY A 132 1.74 15.18 -2.46
N ASN A 133 1.47 15.70 -3.66
CA ASN A 133 0.12 16.15 -4.02
C ASN A 133 -0.78 14.96 -4.40
N THR A 134 -1.70 14.63 -3.50
CA THR A 134 -2.71 13.56 -3.64
C THR A 134 -3.67 13.76 -4.81
N TYR A 135 -3.92 15.01 -5.21
CA TYR A 135 -4.81 15.38 -6.30
C TYR A 135 -4.07 15.76 -7.59
N ALA A 136 -2.77 15.49 -7.67
CA ALA A 136 -1.99 15.77 -8.88
C ALA A 136 -2.57 15.04 -10.09
N LYS A 137 -2.78 15.78 -11.19
CA LYS A 137 -3.25 15.23 -12.46
C LYS A 137 -2.46 15.83 -13.60
N ARG A 138 -2.01 15.00 -14.54
CA ARG A 138 -1.45 15.45 -15.82
C ARG A 138 -2.19 14.78 -16.97
N SER A 139 -2.73 15.59 -17.88
CA SER A 139 -3.37 15.09 -19.09
C SER A 139 -2.30 14.64 -20.09
N GLU A 140 -2.48 13.47 -20.69
CA GLU A 140 -1.58 12.87 -21.69
C GLU A 140 -2.36 12.64 -23.00
N PRO A 141 -2.78 13.73 -23.69
CA PRO A 141 -3.70 13.65 -24.82
C PRO A 141 -3.13 12.84 -25.99
N GLN A 142 -1.80 12.75 -26.11
CA GLN A 142 -1.12 11.98 -27.16
C GLN A 142 -1.42 10.48 -27.09
N ILE A 143 -1.77 9.97 -25.90
CA ILE A 143 -2.09 8.56 -25.67
C ILE A 143 -3.52 8.36 -25.17
N ASN A 144 -4.35 9.41 -25.21
CA ASN A 144 -5.72 9.42 -24.69
C ASN A 144 -5.82 8.88 -23.25
N ASP A 145 -4.91 9.33 -22.38
CA ASP A 145 -4.83 8.93 -20.97
C ASP A 145 -4.49 10.15 -20.08
N ALA A 146 -4.40 9.93 -18.77
CA ALA A 146 -3.89 10.89 -17.81
C ALA A 146 -3.23 10.16 -16.62
N SER A 147 -2.26 10.82 -15.99
CA SER A 147 -1.64 10.34 -14.74
C SER A 147 -2.28 10.98 -13.52
N TYR A 148 -2.40 10.20 -12.43
CA TYR A 148 -3.16 10.57 -11.24
C TYR A 148 -2.40 10.33 -9.94
N GLY A 149 -2.63 11.24 -8.99
CA GLY A 149 -2.28 11.13 -7.59
C GLY A 149 -0.78 11.11 -7.29
N LEU A 150 -0.46 10.55 -6.11
CA LEU A 150 0.85 10.62 -5.48
C LEU A 150 2.00 10.10 -6.38
N GLY A 151 1.77 8.99 -7.08
CA GLY A 151 2.72 8.33 -7.96
C GLY A 151 2.57 8.66 -9.44
N GLN A 152 1.70 9.63 -9.79
CA GLN A 152 1.37 9.97 -11.18
C GLN A 152 1.16 8.72 -12.06
N ILE A 153 0.29 7.82 -11.61
CA ILE A 153 0.03 6.56 -12.31
C ILE A 153 -0.98 6.83 -13.43
N LEU A 154 -0.62 6.46 -14.66
CA LEU A 154 -1.54 6.47 -15.81
C LEU A 154 -2.74 5.57 -15.55
N TYR A 155 -3.95 5.98 -15.93
CA TYR A 155 -5.14 5.15 -15.70
C TYR A 155 -5.05 3.81 -16.46
N GLY A 156 -4.49 3.81 -17.68
CA GLY A 156 -4.18 2.58 -18.41
C GLY A 156 -3.22 1.66 -17.65
N THR A 157 -2.16 2.22 -17.07
CA THR A 157 -1.21 1.47 -16.23
C THR A 157 -1.88 0.91 -14.98
N ALA A 158 -2.69 1.70 -14.26
CA ALA A 158 -3.43 1.23 -13.10
C ALA A 158 -4.32 0.03 -13.45
N LYS A 159 -5.07 0.10 -14.55
CA LYS A 159 -5.87 -1.03 -15.05
C LYS A 159 -5.00 -2.24 -15.39
N GLY A 160 -3.86 -2.03 -16.04
CA GLY A 160 -2.89 -3.10 -16.30
C GLY A 160 -2.34 -3.77 -15.04
N LEU A 161 -2.28 -3.03 -13.94
CA LEU A 161 -1.93 -3.52 -12.59
C LEU A 161 -3.12 -4.16 -11.85
N GLY A 162 -4.31 -4.23 -12.44
CA GLY A 162 -5.51 -4.85 -11.86
C GLY A 162 -6.41 -3.91 -11.07
N TYR A 163 -6.25 -2.59 -11.21
CA TYR A 163 -7.19 -1.62 -10.68
C TYR A 163 -8.47 -1.59 -11.52
N ASN A 164 -9.64 -1.73 -10.88
CA ASN A 164 -10.94 -1.79 -11.56
C ASN A 164 -11.86 -0.60 -11.23
N GLY A 165 -11.37 0.39 -10.48
CA GLY A 165 -12.13 1.58 -10.11
C GLY A 165 -12.14 2.66 -11.19
N SER A 166 -12.80 3.78 -10.89
CA SER A 166 -12.78 4.97 -11.74
C SER A 166 -11.43 5.70 -11.63
N PRO A 167 -11.08 6.59 -12.57
CA PRO A 167 -9.86 7.38 -12.48
C PRO A 167 -9.73 8.18 -11.17
N GLU A 168 -10.84 8.69 -10.63
CA GLU A 168 -10.87 9.52 -9.42
C GLU A 168 -10.44 8.73 -8.17
N GLY A 169 -10.67 7.41 -8.14
CA GLY A 169 -10.16 6.58 -7.04
C GLY A 169 -8.63 6.49 -6.99
N LEU A 170 -7.92 6.93 -8.03
CA LEU A 170 -6.45 7.06 -7.98
C LEU A 170 -5.98 8.27 -7.16
N TYR A 171 -6.87 9.16 -6.73
CA TYR A 171 -6.56 10.21 -5.75
C TYR A 171 -6.53 9.70 -4.31
N ASP A 172 -7.07 8.51 -4.06
CA ASP A 172 -6.97 7.85 -2.77
C ASP A 172 -5.51 7.45 -2.48
N PRO A 173 -4.88 7.96 -1.40
CA PRO A 173 -3.49 7.67 -1.09
C PRO A 173 -3.19 6.18 -0.91
N GLU A 174 -4.09 5.43 -0.26
CA GLU A 174 -3.91 3.98 -0.03
C GLU A 174 -3.82 3.24 -1.38
N THR A 175 -4.80 3.48 -2.25
CA THR A 175 -4.86 2.91 -3.61
C THR A 175 -3.64 3.29 -4.43
N ASN A 176 -3.25 4.57 -4.42
CA ASN A 176 -2.14 5.04 -5.24
C ASN A 176 -0.79 4.46 -4.77
N ILE A 177 -0.55 4.44 -3.46
CA ILE A 177 0.68 3.90 -2.86
C ILE A 177 0.75 2.37 -3.07
N ASP A 178 -0.36 1.64 -2.94
CA ASP A 178 -0.43 0.21 -3.27
C ASP A 178 0.01 -0.06 -4.71
N LEU A 179 -0.49 0.74 -5.66
CA LEU A 179 -0.14 0.62 -7.07
C LEU A 179 1.33 0.98 -7.36
N ILE A 180 1.94 1.94 -6.64
CA ILE A 180 3.38 2.22 -6.73
C ILE A 180 4.18 0.97 -6.34
N GLY A 181 3.88 0.38 -5.17
CA GLY A 181 4.56 -0.83 -4.70
C GLY A 181 4.38 -2.00 -5.67
N LYS A 182 3.15 -2.21 -6.15
CA LYS A 182 2.82 -3.25 -7.12
C LYS A 182 3.55 -3.07 -8.45
N TYR A 183 3.68 -1.84 -8.94
CA TYR A 183 4.42 -1.55 -10.16
C TYR A 183 5.89 -1.98 -10.03
N HIS A 184 6.56 -1.58 -8.96
CA HIS A 184 7.96 -1.93 -8.70
C HIS A 184 8.14 -3.45 -8.58
N LYS A 185 7.26 -4.14 -7.84
CA LYS A 185 7.30 -5.61 -7.75
C LYS A 185 7.16 -6.27 -9.11
N ARG A 186 6.17 -5.88 -9.93
CA ARG A 186 6.00 -6.44 -11.28
C ARG A 186 7.19 -6.14 -12.19
N THR A 187 7.86 -5.02 -11.98
CA THR A 187 9.06 -4.66 -12.73
C THR A 187 10.21 -5.60 -12.38
N VAL A 188 10.45 -5.86 -11.10
CA VAL A 188 11.44 -6.85 -10.64
C VAL A 188 11.09 -8.25 -11.14
N GLU A 189 9.82 -8.66 -11.06
CA GLU A 189 9.37 -9.96 -11.57
C GLU A 189 9.60 -10.12 -13.08
N LYS A 190 9.44 -9.03 -13.85
CA LYS A 190 9.60 -9.03 -15.31
C LYS A 190 11.06 -9.03 -15.75
N TYR A 191 11.91 -8.25 -15.08
CA TYR A 191 13.28 -7.96 -15.54
C TYR A 191 14.37 -8.60 -14.66
N GLY A 192 14.01 -9.23 -13.55
CA GLY A 192 14.94 -9.83 -12.61
C GLY A 192 15.55 -8.81 -11.65
N ASN A 193 16.79 -9.06 -11.24
CA ASN A 193 17.48 -8.22 -10.27
C ASN A 193 17.84 -6.86 -10.87
N LEU A 194 17.25 -5.80 -10.33
CA LEU A 194 17.45 -4.42 -10.77
C LEU A 194 18.00 -3.58 -9.62
N ASN A 195 18.96 -2.71 -9.93
CA ASN A 195 19.35 -1.67 -8.98
C ASN A 195 18.29 -0.54 -8.90
N VAL A 196 18.42 0.33 -7.91
CA VAL A 196 17.47 1.44 -7.68
C VAL A 196 17.33 2.32 -8.93
N ASN A 197 18.42 2.71 -9.59
CA ASN A 197 18.36 3.55 -10.79
C ASN A 197 17.60 2.87 -11.94
N GLN A 198 17.74 1.55 -12.09
CA GLN A 198 17.00 0.79 -13.09
C GLN A 198 15.51 0.69 -12.76
N LEU A 199 15.13 0.56 -11.49
CA LEU A 199 13.72 0.60 -11.08
C LEU A 199 13.09 1.95 -11.37
N VAL A 200 13.78 3.05 -11.06
CA VAL A 200 13.31 4.41 -11.33
C VAL A 200 13.21 4.66 -12.82
N THR A 201 14.20 4.20 -13.58
CA THR A 201 14.20 4.29 -15.04
C THR A 201 13.03 3.52 -15.63
N ALA A 202 12.72 2.32 -15.11
CA ALA A 202 11.56 1.56 -15.54
C ALA A 202 10.26 2.31 -15.23
N TYR A 203 10.11 2.87 -14.04
CA TYR A 203 8.92 3.64 -13.64
C TYR A 203 8.70 4.85 -14.55
N ASN A 204 9.78 5.52 -14.97
CA ASN A 204 9.69 6.72 -15.81
C ASN A 204 9.57 6.44 -17.31
N ALA A 205 10.38 5.51 -17.82
CA ALA A 205 10.55 5.25 -19.25
C ALA A 205 9.88 3.96 -19.72
N GLY A 206 9.23 3.21 -18.82
CA GLY A 206 8.56 1.94 -19.11
C GLY A 206 9.48 0.72 -19.27
N ASN A 207 10.80 0.91 -19.21
CA ASN A 207 11.82 -0.14 -19.33
C ASN A 207 13.08 0.25 -18.54
N PRO A 208 13.69 -0.65 -17.74
CA PRO A 208 14.87 -0.32 -16.91
C PRO A 208 16.13 0.09 -17.68
N TYR A 209 16.17 -0.12 -18.99
CA TYR A 209 17.28 0.25 -19.88
C TYR A 209 16.93 1.43 -20.80
N GLY A 210 15.81 2.11 -20.53
CA GLY A 210 15.38 3.30 -21.26
C GLY A 210 16.14 4.55 -20.85
N ASN A 211 15.72 5.69 -21.39
CA ASN A 211 16.23 7.00 -21.02
C ASN A 211 15.17 7.73 -20.22
N PRO A 212 15.36 7.92 -18.89
CA PRO A 212 14.43 8.73 -18.11
C PRO A 212 14.58 10.20 -18.50
N TYR A 213 13.57 11.02 -18.17
CA TYR A 213 13.64 12.46 -18.43
C TYR A 213 14.89 13.09 -17.76
N PRO A 214 15.50 14.11 -18.38
CA PRO A 214 16.65 14.80 -17.79
C PRO A 214 16.38 15.25 -16.35
N GLY A 215 17.28 14.89 -15.43
CA GLY A 215 17.19 15.23 -14.01
C GLY A 215 16.28 14.34 -13.16
N HIS A 216 15.50 13.42 -13.74
CA HIS A 216 14.58 12.57 -13.00
C HIS A 216 15.29 11.64 -12.00
N LEU A 217 16.36 10.97 -12.43
CA LEU A 217 17.20 10.15 -11.54
C LEU A 217 17.85 10.96 -10.41
N VAL A 218 18.29 12.19 -10.70
CA VAL A 218 18.90 13.07 -9.69
C VAL A 218 17.86 13.44 -8.64
N LYS A 219 16.67 13.88 -9.07
CA LYS A 219 15.56 14.21 -8.16
C LYS A 219 15.18 13.00 -7.29
N PHE A 220 15.04 11.82 -7.91
CA PHE A 220 14.70 10.61 -7.19
C PHE A 220 15.77 10.22 -6.16
N ASN A 221 17.04 10.17 -6.57
CA ASN A 221 18.12 9.75 -5.69
C ASN A 221 18.31 10.70 -4.51
N ASN A 222 18.06 12.00 -4.70
CA ASN A 222 18.05 12.96 -3.61
C ASN A 222 17.00 12.57 -2.54
N TRP A 223 15.78 12.19 -2.94
CA TRP A 223 14.75 11.74 -2.00
C TRP A 223 15.04 10.37 -1.39
N PHE A 224 15.58 9.44 -2.19
CA PHE A 224 15.94 8.09 -1.75
C PHE A 224 16.96 8.10 -0.60
N ILE A 225 17.97 8.98 -0.68
CA ILE A 225 19.01 9.12 0.34
C ILE A 225 18.48 9.89 1.56
N LYS A 226 17.71 10.97 1.35
CA LYS A 226 17.23 11.86 2.42
C LYS A 226 16.25 11.23 3.39
N LEU A 227 15.55 10.15 3.04
CA LEU A 227 14.51 9.60 3.93
C LEU A 227 15.07 9.21 5.32
N ASN A 228 16.30 8.71 5.39
CA ASN A 228 16.92 8.39 6.69
C ASN A 228 17.04 9.60 7.60
N ASP A 229 17.33 10.77 7.04
CA ASP A 229 17.49 12.02 7.79
C ASP A 229 16.14 12.57 8.25
N LEU A 230 15.06 12.24 7.53
CA LEU A 230 13.68 12.62 7.85
C LEU A 230 13.03 11.71 8.91
N MET A 231 13.61 10.54 9.18
CA MET A 231 13.10 9.54 10.14
C MET A 231 13.67 9.70 11.57
N VAL A 232 14.51 10.71 11.81
CA VAL A 232 15.12 11.03 13.12
C VAL A 232 14.27 12.02 13.90
#